data_AF-A0AAD6BH94-F1
#
_entry.id   AF-A0AAD6BH94-F1
#
_cell.length_a   1.000
_cell.length_b   1.000
_cell.length_c   1.000
_cell.angle_alpha   90.00
_cell.angle_beta   90.00
_cell.angle_gamma   90.00
#
_symmetry.space_group_name_H-M   'P 1'
#
loop_
_entity.id
_entity.type
_entity.pdbx_description
1 polymer ?
#
loop_
_entity_poly.entity_id
_entity_poly.type
_entity_poly.pdbx_seq_one_letter_code
_entity_poly.pdbx_strand_id
1 'polypeptide(L)'
;MGEVQDARDVKKTCVAPAVKSFEHYDFPRGKICCSLAWLVAKAYGTDSIPADLKDPFYTDQYEQEHLKPPLASLLLSADLYCRAGSLVLSSDADHPLLGHDAVVQALAQRGLYVTDQERLVTERDLRKRPLQMSAHMAMIDTLMMAYTVETVSVEKVMACICQYSYRDPEVETPYDTEDAVNTWINK
;
A
#
# COMPACT_ATOMS: atom_id res chain seq x y z
N MET A 1 -46.23 24.29 -14.28
CA MET A 1 -44.82 24.74 -14.23
C MET A 1 -44.18 23.97 -13.09
N GLY A 2 -43.11 23.21 -13.36
CA GLY A 2 -42.40 22.40 -12.37
C GLY A 2 -41.99 21.04 -12.91
N GLU A 3 -41.11 21.03 -13.91
CA GLU A 3 -40.50 19.80 -14.43
C GLU A 3 -39.57 19.20 -13.39
N VAL A 4 -39.70 17.88 -13.21
CA VAL A 4 -38.85 17.05 -12.34
C VAL A 4 -37.50 16.87 -13.05
N GLN A 5 -36.43 17.40 -12.47
CA GLN A 5 -35.07 17.16 -12.95
C GLN A 5 -34.64 15.74 -12.59
N ASP A 6 -34.64 14.89 -13.62
CA ASP A 6 -33.99 13.59 -13.66
C ASP A 6 -32.48 13.77 -13.44
N ALA A 7 -31.99 13.36 -12.27
CA ALA A 7 -30.58 13.36 -11.92
C ALA A 7 -29.87 12.27 -12.72
N ARG A 8 -29.49 12.62 -13.96
CA ARG A 8 -28.68 11.77 -14.82
C ARG A 8 -27.40 11.40 -14.10
N ASP A 9 -27.32 10.12 -13.77
CA ASP A 9 -26.12 9.40 -13.38
C ASP A 9 -25.03 9.68 -14.42
N VAL A 10 -24.10 10.58 -14.09
CA VAL A 10 -22.95 10.89 -14.94
C VAL A 10 -22.08 9.65 -14.96
N LYS A 11 -22.25 8.84 -16.01
CA LYS A 11 -21.31 7.80 -16.41
C LYS A 11 -19.92 8.44 -16.44
N LYS A 12 -19.13 8.18 -15.39
CA LYS A 12 -17.70 8.47 -15.36
C LYS A 12 -17.07 7.62 -16.46
N THR A 13 -16.89 8.20 -17.63
CA THR A 13 -16.06 7.60 -18.68
C THR A 13 -14.67 7.48 -18.09
N CYS A 14 -14.25 6.25 -17.81
CA CYS A 14 -12.91 5.94 -17.34
C CYS A 14 -11.95 6.23 -18.50
N VAL A 15 -11.47 7.47 -18.59
CA VAL A 15 -10.40 7.83 -19.50
C VAL A 15 -9.15 7.14 -18.94
N ALA A 16 -8.68 6.12 -19.65
CA ALA A 16 -7.44 5.44 -19.29
C ALA A 16 -6.31 6.49 -19.21
N PRO A 17 -5.51 6.50 -18.14
CA PRO A 17 -4.37 7.41 -18.01
C PRO A 17 -3.43 7.26 -19.21
N ALA A 18 -2.84 8.36 -19.67
CA ALA A 18 -1.86 8.33 -20.74
C ALA A 18 -0.65 7.49 -20.31
N VAL A 19 -0.37 6.42 -21.06
CA VAL A 19 0.78 5.53 -20.81
C VAL A 19 2.04 6.24 -21.30
N LYS A 20 2.99 6.48 -20.39
CA LYS A 20 4.33 6.99 -20.75
C LYS A 20 5.14 5.87 -21.40
N SER A 21 5.91 6.21 -22.44
CA SER A 21 6.88 5.29 -23.03
C SER A 21 7.95 4.90 -22.00
N PHE A 22 8.44 3.66 -22.10
CA PHE A 22 9.47 3.10 -21.22
C PHE A 22 10.71 3.99 -21.12
N GLU A 23 11.16 4.55 -22.25
CA GLU A 23 12.34 5.43 -22.34
C GLU A 23 12.23 6.71 -21.48
N HIS A 24 11.01 7.12 -21.13
CA HIS A 24 10.75 8.35 -20.36
C HIS A 24 10.18 8.06 -18.97
N TYR A 25 10.21 6.79 -18.53
CA TYR A 25 9.69 6.40 -17.22
C TYR A 25 10.77 6.51 -16.15
N ASP A 26 10.53 7.38 -15.17
CA ASP A 26 11.37 7.49 -13.98
C ASP A 26 10.96 6.40 -12.98
N PHE A 27 11.75 5.31 -12.95
CA PHE A 27 11.51 4.17 -12.06
C PHE A 27 11.56 4.54 -10.58
N PRO A 28 12.59 5.24 -10.06
CA PRO A 28 12.62 5.68 -8.67
C PRO A 28 11.38 6.50 -8.29
N ARG A 29 10.99 7.48 -9.11
CA ARG A 29 9.81 8.30 -8.86
C ARG A 29 8.54 7.47 -8.87
N GLY A 30 8.39 6.61 -9.87
CA GLY A 30 7.25 5.70 -10.00
C GLY A 30 7.07 4.81 -8.78
N LYS A 31 8.16 4.20 -8.30
CA LYS A 31 8.16 3.40 -7.08
C LYS A 31 7.67 4.22 -5.89
N ILE A 32 8.24 5.40 -5.65
CA ILE A 32 7.85 6.25 -4.52
C ILE A 32 6.38 6.66 -4.60
N CYS A 33 5.90 7.11 -5.77
CA CYS A 33 4.49 7.48 -5.97
C CYS A 33 3.55 6.33 -5.61
N CYS A 34 3.80 5.14 -6.15
CA CYS A 34 2.96 3.96 -5.93
C CYS A 34 3.00 3.49 -4.48
N SER A 35 4.19 3.46 -3.86
CA SER A 35 4.36 3.07 -2.45
C SER A 35 3.62 4.02 -1.50
N LEU A 36 3.72 5.34 -1.73
CA LEU A 36 3.00 6.33 -0.93
C LEU A 36 1.49 6.27 -1.16
N ALA A 37 1.05 6.14 -2.41
CA ALA A 37 -0.37 6.02 -2.74
C ALA A 37 -1.00 4.77 -2.09
N TRP A 38 -0.31 3.64 -2.12
CA TRP A 38 -0.74 2.43 -1.42
C TRP A 38 -0.84 2.65 0.08
N LEU A 39 0.18 3.27 0.70
CA LEU A 39 0.19 3.52 2.15
C LEU A 39 -0.98 4.41 2.56
N VAL A 40 -1.23 5.50 1.83
CA VAL A 40 -2.35 6.42 2.09
C VAL A 40 -3.68 5.70 1.89
N ALA A 41 -3.83 4.91 0.83
CA ALA A 41 -5.04 4.12 0.60
C ALA A 41 -5.28 3.09 1.71
N LYS A 42 -4.22 2.49 2.28
CA LYS A 42 -4.34 1.58 3.42
C LYS A 42 -4.66 2.31 4.74
N ALA A 43 -4.13 3.51 4.93
CA ALA A 43 -4.36 4.28 6.15
C ALA A 43 -5.76 4.91 6.22
N TYR A 44 -6.33 5.33 5.08
CA TYR A 44 -7.62 6.03 5.02
C TYR A 44 -8.75 5.22 4.39
N GLY A 45 -8.44 4.18 3.61
CA GLY A 45 -9.41 3.52 2.71
C GLY A 45 -9.48 4.23 1.36
N THR A 46 -9.76 3.47 0.30
CA THR A 46 -9.72 3.94 -1.11
C THR A 46 -10.68 5.10 -1.39
N ASP A 47 -11.81 5.17 -0.71
CA ASP A 47 -12.85 6.17 -0.95
C ASP A 47 -12.76 7.39 -0.02
N SER A 48 -11.91 7.34 1.00
CA SER A 48 -11.83 8.36 2.07
C SER A 48 -10.49 9.10 2.12
N ILE A 49 -9.72 9.06 1.02
CA ILE A 49 -8.42 9.75 0.93
C ILE A 49 -8.63 11.27 0.86
N PRO A 50 -8.04 12.05 1.81
CA PRO A 50 -8.03 13.51 1.75
C PRO A 50 -7.45 14.06 0.45
N ALA A 51 -8.04 15.13 -0.10
CA ALA A 51 -7.68 15.65 -1.41
C ALA A 51 -6.21 16.14 -1.50
N ASP A 52 -5.68 16.63 -0.40
CA ASP A 52 -4.28 17.05 -0.25
C ASP A 52 -3.29 15.87 -0.31
N LEU A 53 -3.72 14.68 0.08
CA LEU A 53 -2.90 13.45 0.10
C LEU A 53 -3.06 12.57 -1.15
N LYS A 54 -4.00 12.87 -2.05
CA LYS A 54 -4.22 12.08 -3.29
C LYS A 54 -3.02 12.08 -4.22
N ASP A 55 -2.37 13.24 -4.36
CA ASP A 55 -1.11 13.37 -5.09
C ASP A 55 0.01 13.60 -4.08
N PRO A 56 1.05 12.75 -4.01
CA PRO A 56 2.11 12.89 -3.01
C PRO A 56 3.05 14.08 -3.27
N PHE A 57 3.11 14.58 -4.51
CA PHE A 57 4.10 15.57 -4.92
C PHE A 57 3.46 16.90 -5.33
N TYR A 58 4.25 17.96 -5.29
CA TYR A 58 3.94 19.23 -5.91
C TYR A 58 5.18 19.77 -6.61
N THR A 59 4.97 20.56 -7.65
CA THR A 59 6.05 21.25 -8.36
C THR A 59 6.13 22.68 -7.86
N ASP A 60 7.34 23.14 -7.54
CA ASP A 60 7.58 24.53 -7.15
C ASP A 60 7.77 25.44 -8.37
N GLN A 61 8.07 26.72 -8.12
CA GLN A 61 8.28 27.72 -9.16
C GLN A 61 9.56 27.49 -10.01
N TYR A 62 10.41 26.56 -9.62
CA TYR A 62 11.65 26.20 -10.31
C TYR A 62 11.53 24.85 -11.05
N GLU A 63 10.30 24.35 -11.23
CA GLU A 63 10.02 23.04 -11.81
C GLU A 63 10.65 21.88 -11.01
N GLN A 64 10.96 22.10 -9.73
CA GLN A 64 11.46 21.06 -8.84
C GLN A 64 10.29 20.38 -8.14
N GLU A 65 10.29 19.05 -8.19
CA GLU A 65 9.29 18.23 -7.52
C GLU A 65 9.65 18.04 -6.04
N HIS A 66 8.67 18.26 -5.16
CA HIS A 66 8.81 18.11 -3.71
C HIS A 66 7.66 17.30 -3.14
N LEU A 67 7.94 16.55 -2.08
CA LEU A 67 6.92 15.86 -1.32
C LEU A 67 6.03 16.90 -0.62
N LYS A 68 4.71 16.75 -0.73
CA LYS A 68 3.77 17.65 -0.05
C LYS A 68 4.01 17.69 1.47
N PRO A 69 4.03 18.88 2.10
CA PRO A 69 4.30 19.00 3.53
C PRO A 69 3.37 18.20 4.45
N PRO A 70 2.04 18.10 4.19
CA PRO A 70 1.16 17.25 4.99
C PRO A 70 1.60 15.77 4.99
N LEU A 71 1.93 15.24 3.81
CA LEU A 71 2.37 13.85 3.67
C LEU A 71 3.73 13.63 4.36
N ALA A 72 4.67 14.56 4.19
CA ALA A 72 5.95 14.54 4.90
C ALA A 72 5.77 14.52 6.43
N SER A 73 4.84 15.33 6.96
CA SER A 73 4.55 15.37 8.40
C SER A 73 3.96 14.07 8.92
N LEU A 74 3.08 13.44 8.14
CA LEU A 74 2.46 12.16 8.49
C LEU A 74 3.47 11.00 8.45
N LEU A 75 4.41 11.02 7.51
CA LEU A 75 5.52 10.06 7.48
C LEU A 75 6.43 10.23 8.70
N LEU A 76 6.74 11.47 9.10
CA LEU A 76 7.62 11.73 10.24
C LEU A 76 6.97 11.42 11.60
N SER A 77 5.65 11.59 11.73
CA SER A 77 4.88 11.29 12.95
C SER A 77 4.52 9.82 13.13
N ALA A 78 4.74 8.98 12.11
CA ALA A 78 4.31 7.58 12.03
C ALA A 78 2.80 7.36 11.84
N ASP A 79 1.99 8.42 11.75
CA ASP A 79 0.52 8.31 11.68
C ASP A 79 0.04 7.37 10.57
N LEU A 80 0.63 7.47 9.38
CA LEU A 80 0.29 6.60 8.25
C LEU A 80 0.66 5.15 8.52
N TYR A 81 1.84 4.91 9.10
CA TYR A 81 2.32 3.57 9.43
C TYR A 81 1.50 2.94 10.55
N CYS A 82 1.10 3.70 11.56
CA CYS A 82 0.28 3.21 12.65
C CYS A 82 -1.11 2.80 12.14
N ARG A 83 -1.73 3.62 11.27
CA ARG A 83 -3.05 3.32 10.68
C ARG A 83 -2.99 2.12 9.74
N ALA A 84 -2.06 2.13 8.78
CA ALA A 84 -1.90 1.03 7.83
C ALA A 84 -1.45 -0.25 8.53
N GLY A 85 -0.48 -0.15 9.44
CA GLY A 85 0.00 -1.25 10.27
C GLY A 85 -1.09 -1.81 11.17
N SER A 86 -1.98 -0.99 11.72
CA SER A 86 -3.12 -1.51 12.48
C SER A 86 -4.00 -2.38 11.59
N LEU A 87 -4.30 -1.98 10.35
CA LEU A 87 -5.09 -2.81 9.44
C LEU A 87 -4.38 -4.13 9.07
N VAL A 88 -3.07 -4.08 8.80
CA VAL A 88 -2.25 -5.20 8.31
C VAL A 88 -1.77 -6.13 9.45
N LEU A 89 -1.71 -5.62 10.68
CA LEU A 89 -1.13 -6.31 11.83
C LEU A 89 -2.18 -6.60 12.92
N SER A 90 -3.45 -6.22 12.72
CA SER A 90 -4.55 -6.29 13.69
C SER A 90 -4.84 -7.69 14.27
N SER A 91 -4.30 -8.77 13.70
CA SER A 91 -4.55 -10.10 14.27
C SER A 91 -3.86 -10.37 15.62
N ASP A 92 -2.85 -9.59 16.05
CA ASP A 92 -2.01 -9.93 17.23
C ASP A 92 -1.87 -8.83 18.29
N ALA A 93 -2.46 -7.65 18.12
CA ALA A 93 -2.14 -6.50 18.96
C ALA A 93 -3.22 -6.21 20.03
N ASP A 94 -2.96 -6.60 21.28
CA ASP A 94 -3.73 -6.15 22.47
C ASP A 94 -3.62 -4.63 22.71
N HIS A 95 -2.71 -3.95 22.00
CA HIS A 95 -2.40 -2.52 22.18
C HIS A 95 -2.33 -1.78 20.84
N PRO A 96 -2.80 -0.52 20.75
CA PRO A 96 -2.69 0.27 19.52
C PRO A 96 -1.22 0.51 19.16
N LEU A 97 -0.91 0.44 17.87
CA LEU A 97 0.42 0.80 17.36
C LEU A 97 0.61 2.32 17.50
N LEU A 98 1.56 2.72 18.35
CA LEU A 98 1.87 4.12 18.64
C LEU A 98 3.34 4.40 18.30
N GLY A 99 3.56 5.13 17.21
CA GLY A 99 4.89 5.50 16.73
C GLY A 99 5.56 4.45 15.84
N HIS A 100 6.75 4.79 15.34
CA HIS A 100 7.48 3.94 14.39
C HIS A 100 7.93 2.63 15.02
N ASP A 101 8.48 2.70 16.24
CA ASP A 101 9.02 1.53 16.93
C ASP A 101 7.96 0.46 17.17
N ALA A 102 6.73 0.84 17.49
CA ALA A 102 5.63 -0.12 17.68
C ALA A 102 5.34 -0.90 16.39
N VAL A 103 5.33 -0.23 15.23
CA VAL A 103 5.09 -0.88 13.94
C VAL A 103 6.27 -1.76 13.55
N VAL A 104 7.51 -1.29 13.75
CA VAL A 104 8.72 -2.08 13.49
C VAL A 104 8.76 -3.33 14.37
N GLN A 105 8.41 -3.21 15.65
CA GLN A 105 8.37 -4.33 16.58
C GLN A 105 7.29 -5.34 16.20
N ALA A 106 6.09 -4.87 15.81
CA ALA A 106 5.00 -5.74 15.36
C ALA A 106 5.38 -6.50 14.07
N LEU A 107 6.10 -5.88 13.14
CA LEU A 107 6.65 -6.56 11.97
C LEU A 107 7.70 -7.61 12.36
N ALA A 108 8.60 -7.28 13.29
CA ALA A 108 9.64 -8.19 13.77
C ALA A 108 9.05 -9.42 14.48
N GLN A 109 7.94 -9.27 15.21
CA GLN A 109 7.21 -10.40 15.82
C GLN A 109 6.70 -11.41 14.78
N ARG A 110 6.51 -10.98 13.53
CA ARG A 110 6.14 -11.83 12.40
C ARG A 110 7.34 -12.29 11.56
N GLY A 111 8.56 -12.07 12.05
CA GLY A 111 9.80 -12.40 11.35
C GLY A 111 10.13 -11.47 10.19
N LEU A 112 9.46 -10.32 10.07
CA LEU A 112 9.68 -9.34 9.02
C LEU A 112 10.53 -8.18 9.55
N TYR A 113 11.81 -8.16 9.17
CA TYR A 113 12.74 -7.13 9.61
C TYR A 113 12.85 -6.02 8.56
N VAL A 114 12.62 -4.77 8.98
CA VAL A 114 12.72 -3.60 8.10
C VAL A 114 14.19 -3.28 7.85
N THR A 115 14.66 -3.46 6.62
CA THR A 115 16.06 -3.22 6.24
C THR A 115 16.18 -2.27 5.04
N ASP A 116 17.13 -1.35 5.12
CA ASP A 116 17.54 -0.44 4.04
C ASP A 116 19.02 -0.70 3.74
N GLN A 117 19.32 -1.20 2.54
CA GLN A 117 20.67 -1.63 2.14
C GLN A 117 21.33 -2.57 3.18
N GLU A 118 20.62 -3.63 3.55
CA GLU A 118 21.05 -4.66 4.53
C GLU A 118 21.21 -4.15 5.99
N ARG A 119 20.97 -2.87 6.25
CA ARG A 119 20.98 -2.29 7.60
C ARG A 119 19.56 -2.22 8.16
N LEU A 120 19.39 -2.60 9.42
CA LEU A 120 18.12 -2.39 10.12
C LEU A 120 17.75 -0.90 10.17
N VAL A 121 16.51 -0.62 9.77
CA VAL A 121 15.90 0.71 9.87
C VAL A 121 15.47 0.95 11.31
N THR A 122 15.83 2.11 11.85
CA THR A 122 15.46 2.52 13.21
C THR A 122 14.48 3.69 13.18
N GLU A 123 13.76 3.93 14.28
CA GLU A 123 12.91 5.13 14.40
C GLU A 123 13.70 6.43 14.16
N ARG A 124 14.99 6.49 14.51
CA ARG A 124 15.84 7.65 14.22
C ARG A 124 15.97 7.93 12.73
N ASP A 125 16.04 6.88 11.90
CA ASP A 125 16.09 7.02 10.45
C ASP A 125 14.76 7.58 9.91
N LEU A 126 13.63 7.10 10.45
CA LEU A 126 12.27 7.50 10.05
C LEU A 126 11.82 8.88 10.57
N ARG A 127 12.50 9.42 11.58
CA ARG A 127 12.25 10.77 12.12
C ARG A 127 13.23 11.83 11.60
N LYS A 128 14.17 11.45 10.73
CA LYS A 128 15.24 12.34 10.25
C LYS A 128 14.68 13.51 9.43
N ARG A 129 15.31 14.68 9.58
CA ARG A 129 15.05 15.88 8.78
C ARG A 129 16.37 16.34 8.14
N PRO A 130 16.51 16.39 6.81
CA PRO A 130 15.50 16.05 5.79
C PRO A 130 15.10 14.56 5.79
N LEU A 131 13.92 14.27 5.23
CA LEU A 131 13.30 12.94 5.19
C LEU A 131 14.24 11.92 4.53
N GLN A 132 14.54 10.82 5.22
CA GLN A 132 15.32 9.73 4.65
C GLN A 132 14.41 8.78 3.88
N MET A 133 14.11 9.14 2.62
CA MET A 133 13.12 8.42 1.82
C MET A 133 13.41 6.91 1.69
N SER A 134 14.67 6.50 1.60
CA SER A 134 15.04 5.06 1.52
C SER A 134 14.53 4.24 2.71
N ALA A 135 14.65 4.79 3.93
CA ALA A 135 14.15 4.15 5.15
C ALA A 135 12.61 4.05 5.14
N HIS A 136 11.92 5.09 4.67
CA HIS A 136 10.47 5.08 4.53
C HIS A 136 10.00 4.09 3.44
N MET A 137 10.75 3.95 2.35
CA MET A 137 10.48 2.95 1.32
C MET A 137 10.62 1.54 1.86
N ALA A 138 11.70 1.24 2.60
CA ALA A 138 11.91 -0.05 3.25
C ALA A 138 10.76 -0.40 4.23
N MET A 139 10.30 0.59 5.01
CA MET A 139 9.15 0.43 5.91
C MET A 139 7.86 0.08 5.14
N ILE A 140 7.58 0.78 4.04
CA ILE A 140 6.40 0.53 3.22
C ILE A 140 6.48 -0.85 2.54
N ASP A 141 7.63 -1.19 1.95
CA ASP A 141 7.85 -2.46 1.27
C ASP A 141 7.65 -3.64 2.26
N THR A 142 8.11 -3.49 3.51
CA THR A 142 7.93 -4.51 4.55
C THR A 142 6.46 -4.62 5.01
N LEU A 143 5.74 -3.50 5.15
CA LEU A 143 4.30 -3.50 5.42
C LEU A 143 3.49 -4.11 4.27
N MET A 144 3.85 -3.81 3.03
CA MET A 144 3.24 -4.43 1.85
C MET A 144 3.47 -5.94 1.85
N MET A 145 4.69 -6.39 2.16
CA MET A 145 5.00 -7.82 2.28
C MET A 145 4.17 -8.49 3.36
N ALA A 146 4.05 -7.88 4.54
CA ALA A 146 3.19 -8.38 5.62
C ALA A 146 1.72 -8.53 5.17
N TYR A 147 1.20 -7.52 4.47
CA TYR A 147 -0.16 -7.53 3.95
C TYR A 147 -0.37 -8.61 2.88
N THR A 148 0.59 -8.80 1.99
CA THR A 148 0.53 -9.84 0.95
C THR A 148 0.47 -11.23 1.58
N VAL A 149 1.33 -11.52 2.55
CA VAL A 149 1.35 -12.81 3.26
C VAL A 149 0.01 -13.07 3.96
N GLU A 150 -0.61 -12.04 4.56
CA GLU A 150 -1.90 -12.19 5.25
C GLU A 150 -3.10 -12.30 4.29
N THR A 151 -3.07 -11.57 3.18
CA THR A 151 -4.21 -11.49 2.23
C THR A 151 -4.20 -12.64 1.24
N VAL A 152 -3.02 -13.08 0.83
CA VAL A 152 -2.80 -14.14 -0.16
C VAL A 152 -2.45 -15.44 0.55
N SER A 153 -3.27 -15.83 1.53
CA SER A 153 -3.15 -17.16 2.13
C SER A 153 -3.75 -18.20 1.18
N VAL A 154 -3.15 -19.39 1.11
CA VAL A 154 -3.62 -20.51 0.28
C VAL A 154 -5.11 -20.77 0.54
N GLU A 155 -5.55 -20.69 1.80
CA GLU A 155 -6.94 -20.87 2.20
C GLU A 155 -7.89 -19.83 1.58
N LYS A 156 -7.52 -18.54 1.61
CA LYS A 156 -8.34 -17.45 1.03
C LYS A 156 -8.38 -17.54 -0.49
N VAL A 157 -7.25 -17.86 -1.12
CA VAL A 157 -7.15 -18.04 -2.57
C VAL A 157 -8.00 -19.24 -3.02
N MET A 158 -7.90 -20.37 -2.33
CA MET A 158 -8.71 -21.56 -2.60
C MET A 158 -10.20 -21.32 -2.38
N ALA A 159 -10.58 -20.58 -1.33
CA ALA A 159 -11.96 -20.18 -1.11
C ALA A 159 -12.52 -19.34 -2.28
N CYS A 160 -11.72 -18.41 -2.82
CA CYS A 160 -12.09 -17.66 -4.03
C CYS A 160 -12.23 -18.56 -5.27
N ILE A 161 -11.27 -19.45 -5.53
CA ILE A 161 -11.33 -20.37 -6.68
C ILE A 161 -12.59 -21.24 -6.60
N CYS A 162 -12.91 -21.80 -5.43
CA CYS A 162 -14.08 -22.65 -5.23
C CYS A 162 -15.42 -21.89 -5.34
N GLN A 163 -15.45 -20.58 -5.12
CA GLN A 163 -16.67 -19.79 -5.27
C GLN A 163 -17.01 -19.51 -6.75
N TYR A 164 -16.01 -19.42 -7.63
CA TYR A 164 -16.20 -19.00 -9.01
C TYR A 164 -15.94 -20.10 -10.05
N SER A 165 -15.38 -21.25 -9.66
CA SER A 165 -15.14 -22.41 -10.53
C SER A 165 -15.67 -23.70 -9.92
N TYR A 166 -16.29 -24.55 -10.75
CA TYR A 166 -16.62 -25.94 -10.37
C TYR A 166 -15.31 -26.69 -10.07
N ARG A 167 -15.24 -27.34 -8.90
CA ARG A 167 -14.06 -28.08 -8.47
C ARG A 167 -14.06 -29.47 -9.09
N ASP A 168 -13.00 -29.78 -9.84
CA ASP A 168 -12.63 -31.16 -10.13
C ASP A 168 -11.80 -31.69 -8.93
N PRO A 169 -12.22 -32.76 -8.24
CA PRO A 169 -11.54 -33.25 -7.04
C PRO A 169 -10.11 -33.76 -7.26
N GLU A 170 -9.64 -33.90 -8.50
CA GLU A 170 -8.28 -34.34 -8.84
C GLU A 170 -7.23 -33.21 -8.89
N VAL A 171 -7.61 -31.93 -8.79
CA VAL A 171 -6.63 -30.83 -8.81
C VAL A 171 -5.90 -30.75 -7.47
N GLU A 172 -4.60 -31.00 -7.51
CA GLU A 172 -3.68 -30.95 -6.37
C GLU A 172 -3.82 -29.62 -5.61
N THR A 173 -3.91 -29.71 -4.29
CA THR A 173 -3.91 -28.52 -3.43
C THR A 173 -2.56 -27.81 -3.58
N PRO A 174 -2.53 -26.50 -3.86
CA PRO A 174 -1.27 -25.78 -4.07
C PRO A 174 -0.34 -25.94 -2.87
N TYR A 175 0.94 -26.18 -3.14
CA TYR A 175 1.93 -26.46 -2.08
C TYR A 175 2.36 -25.20 -1.32
N ASP A 176 2.37 -24.06 -2.00
CA ASP A 176 2.76 -22.77 -1.44
C ASP A 176 1.86 -21.61 -1.95
N THR A 177 2.12 -20.40 -1.47
CA THR A 177 1.36 -19.20 -1.85
C THR A 177 1.58 -18.79 -3.30
N GLU A 178 2.76 -19.05 -3.87
CA GLU A 178 3.08 -18.71 -5.26
C GLU A 178 2.28 -19.61 -6.22
N ASP A 179 2.25 -20.90 -5.94
CA ASP A 179 1.49 -21.91 -6.68
C ASP A 179 -0.03 -21.67 -6.59
N ALA A 180 -0.52 -21.26 -5.41
CA ALA A 180 -1.92 -20.89 -5.23
C ALA A 180 -2.32 -19.70 -6.12
N VAL A 181 -1.47 -18.66 -6.15
CA VAL A 181 -1.70 -17.48 -7.01
C VAL A 181 -1.61 -17.84 -8.48
N ASN A 182 -0.61 -18.62 -8.89
CA ASN A 182 -0.46 -19.08 -10.27
C ASN A 182 -1.68 -19.91 -10.71
N THR A 183 -2.20 -20.77 -9.84
CA THR A 183 -3.42 -21.53 -10.11
C THR A 183 -4.63 -20.62 -10.28
N TRP A 184 -4.78 -19.59 -9.45
CA TRP A 184 -5.86 -18.61 -9.57
C TRP A 184 -5.78 -17.80 -10.87
N ILE A 185 -4.60 -17.32 -11.25
CA ILE A 185 -4.39 -16.52 -12.47
C ILE A 185 -4.70 -17.33 -13.74
N ASN A 186 -4.41 -18.63 -13.73
CA ASN A 186 -4.58 -19.51 -14.89
C ASN A 186 -5.97 -20.17 -15.00
N LYS A 187 -6.91 -19.84 -14.09
CA LYS A 187 -8.30 -20.29 -14.09
C LYS A 187 -9.22 -19.24 -14.70
#